data_AF-A0A7S2KMG8-F1
#
_entry.id   AF-A0A7S2KMG8-F1
#
_cell.length_a   1.000
_cell.length_b   1.000
_cell.length_c   1.000
_cell.angle_alpha   90.00
_cell.angle_beta   90.00
_cell.angle_gamma   90.00
#
_symmetry.space_group_name_H-M   'P 1'
#
loop_
_entity.id
_entity.type
_entity.pdbx_description
1 polymer ?
#
loop_
_entity_poly.entity_id
_entity_poly.type
_entity_poly.pdbx_seq_one_letter_code
_entity_poly.pdbx_strand_id
1 'polypeptide(L)'
;FDTNKPIRRDNDANLLEASQEVRKRVTHTLETEPQLAGSILRLAFHDAVTLDGNVTNSGANGSIRYELNWSENRGLQTPLTYIEELANDFQHQLSFADVLALSGAAAVEAAHGPHIPIKLGRIDVNHEDVRILTQPMIKGGTGRSDVTTSLPSAGLDSVGLRIFFARLDLNEAEFVALMGAHDLGRHVTLTDMPRDCLRNLTRTCLENAPVSVPFVTADPDTFSNLYYKKLLQWND
;
A
#
# COMPACT_ATOMS: atom_id res chain seq x y z
N PHE A 1 -7.23 12.85 -7.06
CA PHE A 1 -8.40 12.82 -7.94
C PHE A 1 -9.65 13.15 -7.14
N ASP A 2 -10.21 14.34 -7.35
CA ASP A 2 -11.64 14.63 -7.51
C ASP A 2 -11.77 16.17 -7.65
N THR A 3 -12.37 16.61 -8.75
CA THR A 3 -12.68 18.02 -9.04
C THR A 3 -14.19 18.17 -9.11
N ASN A 4 -14.73 18.82 -8.07
CA ASN A 4 -16.08 19.40 -7.93
C ASN A 4 -17.07 18.67 -7.02
N LYS A 5 -16.96 18.96 -5.71
CA LYS A 5 -18.09 19.41 -4.86
C LYS A 5 -17.55 20.19 -3.65
N PRO A 6 -18.25 21.24 -3.18
CA PRO A 6 -17.73 22.10 -2.12
C PRO A 6 -17.79 21.36 -0.77
N ILE A 7 -16.64 21.19 -0.14
CA ILE A 7 -16.49 20.66 1.21
C ILE A 7 -17.06 21.70 2.21
N ARG A 8 -17.84 21.22 3.19
CA ARG A 8 -18.50 22.00 4.25
C ARG A 8 -17.51 22.93 4.96
N ARG A 9 -17.73 24.25 4.87
CA ARG A 9 -16.84 25.31 5.37
C ARG A 9 -16.77 25.50 6.89
N ASP A 10 -17.64 24.86 7.69
CA ASP A 10 -17.61 25.00 9.16
C ASP A 10 -16.79 23.87 9.85
N ASN A 11 -16.24 22.91 9.10
CA ASN A 11 -15.62 21.67 9.62
C ASN A 11 -14.08 21.59 9.49
N ASP A 12 -13.43 22.55 8.81
CA ASP A 12 -12.02 22.39 8.40
C ASP A 12 -11.04 22.37 9.60
N ALA A 13 -11.30 23.13 10.66
CA ALA A 13 -10.43 23.16 11.85
C ALA A 13 -10.49 21.85 12.64
N ASN A 14 -11.69 21.28 12.82
CA ASN A 14 -11.89 20.00 13.50
C ASN A 14 -11.30 18.84 12.69
N LEU A 15 -11.45 18.86 11.36
CA LEU A 15 -10.82 17.89 10.47
C LEU A 15 -9.28 17.97 10.53
N LEU A 16 -8.73 19.19 10.56
CA LEU A 16 -7.30 19.40 10.69
C LEU A 16 -6.78 18.85 12.02
N GLU A 17 -7.44 19.16 13.14
CA GLU A 17 -7.08 18.67 14.47
C GLU A 17 -7.13 17.13 14.53
N ALA A 18 -8.21 16.52 14.05
CA ALA A 18 -8.35 15.07 13.98
C ALA A 18 -7.23 14.44 13.12
N SER A 19 -6.90 15.05 11.97
CA SER A 19 -5.83 14.54 11.10
C SER A 19 -4.43 14.61 11.73
N GLN A 20 -4.17 15.66 12.54
CA GLN A 20 -2.93 15.82 13.28
C GLN A 20 -2.83 14.79 14.41
N GLU A 21 -3.93 14.56 15.13
CA GLU A 21 -3.98 13.59 16.21
C GLU A 21 -3.79 12.15 15.70
N VAL A 22 -4.39 11.78 14.55
CA VAL A 22 -4.12 10.48 13.88
C VAL A 22 -2.61 10.31 13.62
N ARG A 23 -1.97 11.30 12.97
CA ARG A 23 -0.54 11.24 12.66
C ARG A 23 0.32 11.11 13.91
N LYS A 24 -0.01 11.86 14.97
CA LYS A 24 0.69 11.80 16.25
C LYS A 24 0.58 10.43 16.90
N ARG A 25 -0.61 9.82 16.92
CA ARG A 25 -0.81 8.47 17.48
C ARG A 25 -0.04 7.40 16.71
N VAL A 26 -0.07 7.47 15.37
CA VAL A 26 0.72 6.54 14.53
C VAL A 26 2.21 6.72 14.79
N THR A 27 2.70 7.95 14.85
CA THR A 27 4.11 8.22 15.16
C THR A 27 4.50 7.64 16.52
N HIS A 28 3.69 7.86 17.56
CA HIS A 28 3.94 7.33 18.89
C HIS A 28 3.94 5.80 18.95
N THR A 29 3.00 5.13 18.25
CA THR A 29 3.02 3.66 18.13
C THR A 29 4.31 3.17 17.48
N LEU A 30 4.79 3.85 16.44
CA LEU A 30 5.99 3.46 15.70
C LEU A 30 7.30 3.74 16.46
N GLU A 31 7.29 4.56 17.52
CA GLU A 31 8.43 4.67 18.44
C GLU A 31 8.69 3.35 19.18
N THR A 32 7.63 2.59 19.50
CA THR A 32 7.72 1.31 20.21
C THR A 32 7.64 0.10 19.27
N GLU A 33 7.00 0.25 18.11
CA GLU A 33 6.78 -0.81 17.12
C GLU A 33 7.19 -0.37 15.70
N PRO A 34 8.47 0.00 15.49
CA PRO A 34 8.94 0.55 14.22
C PRO A 34 8.74 -0.42 13.02
N GLN A 35 8.71 -1.72 13.28
CA GLN A 35 8.44 -2.77 12.28
C GLN A 35 7.06 -2.67 11.61
N LEU A 36 6.10 -1.97 12.23
CA LEU A 36 4.77 -1.79 11.65
C LEU A 36 4.78 -0.77 10.50
N ALA A 37 5.73 0.15 10.44
CA ALA A 37 5.73 1.27 9.50
C ALA A 37 5.58 0.81 8.04
N GLY A 38 6.41 -0.15 7.61
CA GLY A 38 6.34 -0.70 6.25
C GLY A 38 5.01 -1.42 5.97
N SER A 39 4.44 -2.10 6.96
CA SER A 39 3.17 -2.82 6.79
C SER A 39 1.96 -1.88 6.76
N ILE A 40 1.98 -0.77 7.50
CA ILE A 40 0.96 0.29 7.46
C ILE A 40 1.01 1.03 6.12
N LEU A 41 2.21 1.40 5.66
CA LEU A 41 2.40 2.02 4.34
C LEU A 41 1.90 1.09 3.23
N ARG A 42 2.24 -0.20 3.31
CA ARG A 42 1.77 -1.22 2.37
C ARG A 42 0.24 -1.36 2.40
N LEU A 43 -0.39 -1.39 3.57
CA LEU A 43 -1.83 -1.46 3.70
C LEU A 43 -2.52 -0.27 2.99
N ALA A 44 -2.01 0.95 3.18
CA ALA A 44 -2.53 2.15 2.52
C ALA A 44 -2.31 2.11 1.00
N PHE A 45 -1.17 1.59 0.52
CA PHE A 45 -0.94 1.39 -0.92
C PHE A 45 -1.91 0.37 -1.52
N HIS A 46 -2.11 -0.76 -0.84
CA HIS A 46 -2.99 -1.83 -1.29
C HIS A 46 -4.46 -1.38 -1.39
N ASP A 47 -4.95 -0.58 -0.45
CA ASP A 47 -6.27 0.08 -0.55
C ASP A 47 -6.31 1.06 -1.75
N ALA A 48 -5.27 1.86 -1.94
CA ALA A 48 -5.29 2.93 -2.95
C ALA A 48 -5.25 2.42 -4.40
N VAL A 49 -4.51 1.36 -4.68
CA VAL A 49 -4.24 0.92 -6.07
C VAL A 49 -5.34 0.04 -6.66
N THR A 50 -6.37 -0.32 -5.90
CA THR A 50 -7.53 -1.03 -6.45
C THR A 50 -8.35 -0.21 -7.45
N LEU A 51 -8.07 1.09 -7.57
CA LEU A 51 -8.71 2.05 -8.48
C LEU A 51 -8.88 1.47 -9.89
N ASP A 52 -10.13 1.35 -10.33
CA ASP A 52 -10.51 1.01 -11.70
C ASP A 52 -11.36 2.16 -12.25
N GLY A 53 -10.89 2.80 -13.34
CA GLY A 53 -11.53 3.96 -13.94
C GLY A 53 -12.97 3.71 -14.44
N ASN A 54 -13.40 2.46 -14.57
CA ASN A 54 -14.77 2.10 -14.94
C ASN A 54 -15.67 1.78 -13.73
N VAL A 55 -15.11 1.74 -12.53
CA VAL A 55 -15.83 1.41 -11.29
C VAL A 55 -15.95 2.66 -10.43
N THR A 56 -17.17 3.07 -10.15
CA THR A 56 -17.45 4.23 -9.28
C THR A 56 -16.98 3.95 -7.85
N ASN A 57 -16.26 4.89 -7.26
CA ASN A 57 -15.80 4.83 -5.87
C ASN A 57 -14.89 3.62 -5.58
N SER A 58 -13.95 3.31 -6.48
CA SER A 58 -12.85 2.35 -6.26
C SER A 58 -11.54 3.04 -5.85
N GLY A 59 -10.58 2.29 -5.32
CA GLY A 59 -9.28 2.81 -4.88
C GLY A 59 -9.29 3.13 -3.39
N ALA A 60 -8.67 4.25 -3.00
CA ALA A 60 -8.50 4.64 -1.59
C ALA A 60 -9.82 4.95 -0.87
N ASN A 61 -10.59 3.92 -0.55
CA ASN A 61 -11.99 3.95 -0.10
C ASN A 61 -12.21 3.04 1.13
N GLY A 62 -11.15 2.44 1.70
CA GLY A 62 -11.25 1.56 2.85
C GLY A 62 -11.79 0.17 2.55
N SER A 63 -11.82 -0.25 1.28
CA SER A 63 -12.21 -1.58 0.81
C SER A 63 -11.28 -2.67 1.31
N ILE A 64 -10.01 -2.34 1.62
CA ILE A 64 -9.00 -3.30 2.08
C ILE A 64 -9.44 -4.13 3.31
N ARG A 65 -10.38 -3.62 4.12
CA ARG A 65 -11.04 -4.34 5.23
C ARG A 65 -11.72 -5.64 4.80
N TYR A 66 -12.17 -5.69 3.55
CA TYR A 66 -12.94 -6.78 2.97
C TYR A 66 -12.10 -7.67 2.03
N GLU A 67 -10.82 -7.35 1.85
CA GLU A 67 -9.96 -7.95 0.80
C GLU A 67 -8.82 -8.80 1.37
N LEU A 68 -8.77 -9.03 2.67
CA LEU A 68 -7.70 -9.82 3.31
C LEU A 68 -7.66 -11.29 2.88
N ASN A 69 -8.71 -11.78 2.21
CA ASN A 69 -8.73 -13.10 1.59
C ASN A 69 -7.89 -13.18 0.31
N TRP A 70 -7.51 -12.04 -0.30
CA TRP A 70 -6.66 -12.00 -1.49
C TRP A 70 -5.22 -12.39 -1.15
N SER A 71 -4.59 -13.19 -2.00
CA SER A 71 -3.23 -13.70 -1.78
C SER A 71 -2.18 -12.59 -1.59
N GLU A 72 -2.40 -11.48 -2.29
CA GLU A 72 -1.61 -10.27 -2.32
C GLU A 72 -1.69 -9.52 -0.98
N ASN A 73 -2.80 -9.64 -0.23
CA ASN A 73 -3.02 -8.94 1.05
C ASN A 73 -2.53 -9.75 2.28
N ARG A 74 -1.81 -10.84 2.05
CA ARG A 74 -1.20 -11.65 3.12
C ARG A 74 -0.31 -10.80 4.03
N GLY A 75 -0.41 -11.07 5.34
CA GLY A 75 0.38 -10.39 6.37
C GLY A 75 -0.14 -9.00 6.76
N LEU A 76 -1.27 -8.56 6.19
CA LEU A 76 -1.86 -7.25 6.48
C LEU A 76 -2.90 -7.27 7.61
N GLN A 77 -3.18 -8.43 8.23
CA GLN A 77 -4.15 -8.52 9.33
C GLN A 77 -3.75 -7.66 10.52
N THR A 78 -2.49 -7.74 10.96
CA THR A 78 -1.99 -6.97 12.11
C THR A 78 -2.08 -5.45 11.89
N PRO A 79 -1.54 -4.87 10.81
CA PRO A 79 -1.70 -3.44 10.57
C PRO A 79 -3.16 -3.06 10.35
N LEU A 80 -4.00 -3.92 9.75
CA LEU A 80 -5.42 -3.62 9.60
C LEU A 80 -6.11 -3.47 10.96
N THR A 81 -5.93 -4.43 11.87
CA THR A 81 -6.54 -4.39 13.20
C THR A 81 -6.13 -3.13 13.97
N TYR A 82 -4.85 -2.74 13.88
CA TYR A 82 -4.39 -1.48 14.46
C TYR A 82 -5.12 -0.26 13.89
N ILE A 83 -5.27 -0.18 12.55
CA ILE A 83 -5.95 0.95 11.90
C ILE A 83 -7.45 0.95 12.20
N GLU A 84 -8.11 -0.20 12.31
CA GLU A 84 -9.51 -0.31 12.71
C GLU A 84 -9.74 0.20 14.14
N GLU A 85 -8.88 -0.20 15.08
CA GLU A 85 -8.92 0.30 16.46
C GLU A 85 -8.70 1.81 16.51
N LEU A 86 -7.70 2.31 15.77
CA LEU A 86 -7.43 3.75 15.68
C LEU A 86 -8.62 4.50 15.07
N ALA A 87 -9.19 4.00 13.96
CA ALA A 87 -10.30 4.66 13.27
C ALA A 87 -11.58 4.73 14.10
N ASN A 88 -11.83 3.77 15.00
CA ASN A 88 -12.99 3.78 15.89
C ASN A 88 -13.03 5.03 16.78
N ASP A 89 -11.87 5.56 17.17
CA ASP A 89 -11.77 6.79 17.98
C ASP A 89 -12.09 8.06 17.19
N PHE A 90 -12.09 8.00 15.85
CA PHE A 90 -12.31 9.15 14.96
C PHE A 90 -13.55 8.99 14.07
N GLN A 91 -14.40 7.97 14.28
CA GLN A 91 -15.52 7.63 13.40
C GLN A 91 -16.56 8.74 13.17
N HIS A 92 -16.55 9.80 14.00
CA HIS A 92 -17.44 10.95 13.86
C HIS A 92 -16.77 12.15 13.15
N GLN A 93 -15.46 12.09 12.93
CA GLN A 93 -14.65 13.14 12.33
C GLN A 93 -14.04 12.72 10.99
N LEU A 94 -13.57 11.48 10.89
CA LEU A 94 -12.84 10.94 9.74
C LEU A 94 -13.44 9.59 9.32
N SER A 95 -13.41 9.32 8.02
CA SER A 95 -13.66 7.98 7.49
C SER A 95 -12.48 7.05 7.80
N PHE A 96 -12.72 5.74 7.81
CA PHE A 96 -11.65 4.75 7.91
C PHE A 96 -10.62 4.96 6.79
N ALA A 97 -11.06 5.22 5.56
CA ALA A 97 -10.21 5.48 4.41
C ALA A 97 -9.29 6.70 4.62
N ASP A 98 -9.78 7.77 5.26
CA ASP A 98 -8.95 8.92 5.62
C ASP A 98 -7.93 8.57 6.71
N VAL A 99 -8.33 7.83 7.75
CA VAL A 99 -7.42 7.37 8.81
C VAL A 99 -6.33 6.48 8.23
N LEU A 100 -6.66 5.56 7.32
CA LEU A 100 -5.70 4.69 6.65
C LEU A 100 -4.69 5.49 5.81
N ALA A 101 -5.16 6.43 5.00
CA ALA A 101 -4.28 7.27 4.18
C ALA A 101 -3.37 8.16 5.02
N LEU A 102 -3.89 8.75 6.10
CA LEU A 102 -3.11 9.52 7.08
C LEU A 102 -2.05 8.65 7.76
N SER A 103 -2.41 7.42 8.12
CA SER A 103 -1.50 6.49 8.79
C SER A 103 -0.37 6.02 7.89
N GLY A 104 -0.65 5.77 6.61
CA GLY A 104 0.39 5.48 5.61
C GLY A 104 1.41 6.62 5.48
N ALA A 105 0.93 7.88 5.42
CA ALA A 105 1.82 9.05 5.39
C ALA A 105 2.61 9.22 6.70
N ALA A 106 1.96 9.05 7.85
CA ALA A 106 2.61 9.12 9.15
C ALA A 106 3.67 8.03 9.34
N ALA A 107 3.46 6.83 8.77
CA ALA A 107 4.44 5.75 8.80
C ALA A 107 5.73 6.10 8.05
N VAL A 108 5.62 6.79 6.90
CA VAL A 108 6.80 7.29 6.18
C VAL A 108 7.54 8.32 7.02
N GLU A 109 6.82 9.26 7.63
CA GLU A 109 7.40 10.33 8.47
C GLU A 109 8.09 9.78 9.72
N ALA A 110 7.44 8.84 10.42
CA ALA A 110 7.99 8.17 11.60
C ALA A 110 9.25 7.36 11.27
N ALA A 111 9.34 6.82 10.04
CA ALA A 111 10.53 6.16 9.53
C ALA A 111 11.59 7.14 8.99
N HIS A 112 11.57 8.43 9.37
CA HIS A 112 12.49 9.47 8.90
C HIS A 112 12.36 9.87 7.41
N GLY A 113 11.27 9.46 6.76
CA GLY A 113 10.92 9.88 5.41
C GLY A 113 10.34 11.31 5.36
N PRO A 114 10.01 11.80 4.15
CA PRO A 114 9.45 13.14 3.96
C PRO A 114 8.02 13.25 4.51
N HIS A 115 7.61 14.48 4.86
CA HIS A 115 6.21 14.77 5.17
C HIS A 115 5.34 14.70 3.91
N ILE A 116 4.26 13.92 3.95
CA ILE A 116 3.35 13.70 2.83
C ILE A 116 1.98 14.29 3.16
N PRO A 117 1.55 15.40 2.52
CA PRO A 117 0.25 15.99 2.79
C PRO A 117 -0.88 15.08 2.26
N ILE A 118 -1.90 14.83 3.08
CA ILE A 118 -3.07 14.03 2.72
C ILE A 118 -4.30 14.93 2.59
N LYS A 119 -4.96 14.87 1.43
CA LYS A 119 -6.30 15.44 1.25
C LYS A 119 -7.32 14.50 1.90
N LEU A 120 -8.23 15.06 2.69
CA LEU A 120 -9.29 14.35 3.39
C LEU A 120 -10.61 14.39 2.61
N GLY A 121 -11.59 13.62 3.07
CA GLY A 121 -12.93 13.53 2.50
C GLY A 121 -13.19 12.22 1.75
N ARG A 122 -12.37 11.18 1.96
CA ARG A 122 -12.64 9.84 1.40
C ARG A 122 -13.94 9.28 1.97
N ILE A 123 -14.65 8.50 1.17
CA ILE A 123 -15.91 7.87 1.55
C ILE A 123 -15.69 6.38 1.69
N ASP A 124 -15.99 5.85 2.87
CA ASP A 124 -15.86 4.43 3.16
C ASP A 124 -16.84 3.60 2.33
N VAL A 125 -16.35 2.47 1.80
CA VAL A 125 -17.19 1.39 1.28
C VAL A 125 -17.41 0.29 2.32
N ASN A 126 -18.37 -0.59 2.04
CA ASN A 126 -18.74 -1.75 2.86
C ASN A 126 -18.61 -3.09 2.11
N HIS A 127 -17.82 -3.11 1.03
CA HIS A 127 -17.59 -4.25 0.16
C HIS A 127 -16.16 -4.20 -0.39
N GLU A 128 -15.67 -5.33 -0.91
CA GLU A 128 -14.38 -5.40 -1.63
C GLU A 128 -14.44 -4.64 -2.96
N ASP A 129 -13.31 -4.07 -3.39
CA ASP A 129 -13.17 -3.57 -4.76
C ASP A 129 -12.98 -4.73 -5.76
N VAL A 130 -12.97 -4.40 -7.05
CA VAL A 130 -12.74 -5.39 -8.10
C VAL A 130 -11.29 -5.90 -8.07
N ARG A 131 -11.11 -7.19 -7.78
CA ARG A 131 -9.78 -7.83 -7.88
C ARG A 131 -9.32 -7.99 -9.33
N ILE A 132 -10.23 -8.38 -10.22
CA ILE A 132 -9.98 -8.52 -11.66
C ILE A 132 -10.42 -7.23 -12.34
N LEU A 133 -9.52 -6.60 -13.09
CA LEU A 133 -9.81 -5.34 -13.78
C LEU A 133 -10.93 -5.53 -14.79
N THR A 134 -11.82 -4.54 -14.87
CA THR A 134 -12.91 -4.52 -15.86
C THR A 134 -12.38 -4.43 -17.29
N GLN A 135 -11.22 -3.80 -17.48
CA GLN A 135 -10.49 -3.73 -18.74
C GLN A 135 -9.03 -4.16 -18.54
N PRO A 136 -8.73 -5.47 -18.68
CA PRO A 136 -7.36 -5.96 -18.61
C PRO A 136 -6.51 -5.41 -19.75
N MET A 137 -5.24 -5.09 -19.45
CA MET A 137 -4.28 -4.61 -20.45
C MET A 137 -3.31 -5.73 -20.79
N ILE A 138 -3.57 -6.41 -21.90
CA ILE A 138 -2.81 -7.57 -22.36
C ILE A 138 -1.85 -7.15 -23.48
N LYS A 139 -0.56 -7.42 -23.31
CA LYS A 139 0.47 -7.24 -24.34
C LYS A 139 0.85 -8.56 -25.02
N GLY A 140 0.60 -9.70 -24.36
CA GLY A 140 0.94 -11.03 -24.88
C GLY A 140 2.43 -11.37 -24.74
N GLY A 141 2.86 -12.53 -25.28
CA GLY A 141 4.24 -13.02 -25.14
C GLY A 141 4.44 -13.85 -23.86
N THR A 142 5.32 -13.44 -22.95
CA THR A 142 5.62 -14.15 -21.70
C THR A 142 4.53 -13.97 -20.62
N GLY A 143 3.56 -13.09 -20.86
CA GLY A 143 2.54 -12.68 -19.89
C GLY A 143 3.04 -11.73 -18.79
N ARG A 144 4.35 -11.43 -18.73
CA ARG A 144 4.95 -10.58 -17.68
C ARG A 144 4.63 -9.09 -17.84
N SER A 145 4.12 -8.67 -18.99
CA SER A 145 3.63 -7.31 -19.22
C SER A 145 2.10 -7.20 -19.11
N ASP A 146 1.40 -8.31 -18.83
CA ASP A 146 -0.06 -8.32 -18.78
C ASP A 146 -0.56 -7.84 -17.42
N VAL A 147 -1.46 -6.85 -17.43
CA VAL A 147 -2.05 -6.26 -16.22
C VAL A 147 -3.53 -6.63 -16.19
N THR A 148 -3.86 -7.62 -15.35
CA THR A 148 -5.20 -8.23 -15.29
C THR A 148 -5.90 -8.04 -13.95
N THR A 149 -5.13 -7.71 -12.91
CA THR A 149 -5.61 -7.56 -11.54
C THR A 149 -5.31 -6.16 -11.02
N SER A 150 -6.06 -5.75 -10.00
CA SER A 150 -5.97 -4.42 -9.41
C SER A 150 -4.78 -4.26 -8.46
N LEU A 151 -4.15 -5.35 -8.01
CA LEU A 151 -2.87 -5.35 -7.29
C LEU A 151 -1.73 -5.80 -8.22
N PRO A 152 -0.54 -5.18 -8.17
CA PRO A 152 0.53 -5.53 -9.08
C PRO A 152 1.18 -6.85 -8.66
N SER A 153 1.40 -7.74 -9.62
CA SER A 153 2.20 -8.95 -9.39
C SER A 153 3.69 -8.61 -9.30
N ALA A 154 4.39 -9.23 -8.36
CA ALA A 154 5.86 -9.13 -8.26
C ALA A 154 6.59 -9.66 -9.51
N GLY A 155 5.89 -10.41 -10.38
CA GLY A 155 6.45 -10.94 -11.64
C GLY A 155 6.37 -9.98 -12.84
N LEU A 156 5.71 -8.82 -12.69
CA LEU A 156 5.59 -7.82 -13.75
C LEU A 156 6.99 -7.35 -14.20
N ASP A 157 7.20 -7.26 -15.50
CA ASP A 157 8.39 -6.61 -16.05
C ASP A 157 8.23 -5.09 -16.09
N SER A 158 9.27 -4.38 -16.52
CA SER A 158 9.24 -2.91 -16.57
C SER A 158 8.16 -2.37 -17.50
N VAL A 159 7.75 -3.11 -18.53
CA VAL A 159 6.64 -2.73 -19.41
C VAL A 159 5.32 -2.90 -18.67
N GLY A 160 5.11 -4.03 -18.00
CA GLY A 160 3.95 -4.31 -17.15
C GLY A 160 3.78 -3.30 -16.02
N LEU A 161 4.87 -2.93 -15.33
CA LEU A 161 4.84 -1.90 -14.29
C LEU A 161 4.44 -0.52 -14.84
N ARG A 162 5.01 -0.10 -15.98
CA ARG A 162 4.62 1.17 -16.64
C ARG A 162 3.14 1.17 -17.00
N ILE A 163 2.63 0.05 -17.55
CA ILE A 163 1.21 -0.12 -17.88
C ILE A 163 0.36 -0.05 -16.61
N PHE A 164 0.73 -0.78 -15.56
CA PHE A 164 0.00 -0.82 -14.29
C PHE A 164 -0.13 0.57 -13.67
N PHE A 165 0.96 1.32 -13.54
CA PHE A 165 0.93 2.64 -12.92
C PHE A 165 0.30 3.71 -13.82
N ALA A 166 0.44 3.60 -15.14
CA ALA A 166 -0.28 4.49 -16.06
C ALA A 166 -1.80 4.37 -15.92
N ARG A 167 -2.32 3.19 -15.56
CA ARG A 167 -3.77 2.99 -15.28
C ARG A 167 -4.26 3.78 -14.06
N LEU A 168 -3.34 4.13 -13.15
CA LEU A 168 -3.58 4.95 -11.96
C LEU A 168 -3.34 6.44 -12.24
N ASP A 169 -3.14 6.81 -13.51
CA ASP A 169 -2.77 8.15 -13.97
C ASP A 169 -1.45 8.66 -13.34
N LEU A 170 -0.49 7.73 -13.16
CA LEU A 170 0.85 8.03 -12.66
C LEU A 170 1.88 7.91 -13.78
N ASN A 171 2.74 8.92 -13.89
CA ASN A 171 3.82 8.95 -14.86
C ASN A 171 5.04 8.12 -14.40
N GLU A 172 6.06 8.08 -15.26
CA GLU A 172 7.25 7.26 -15.01
C GLU A 172 8.04 7.68 -13.77
N ALA A 173 8.21 8.98 -13.55
CA ALA A 173 8.92 9.49 -12.38
C ALA A 173 8.14 9.19 -11.09
N GLU A 174 6.82 9.30 -11.13
CA GLU A 174 5.94 9.02 -9.99
C GLU A 174 5.95 7.54 -9.60
N PHE A 175 5.84 6.62 -10.57
CA PHE A 175 5.93 5.20 -10.22
C PHE A 175 7.32 4.83 -9.70
N VAL A 176 8.39 5.35 -10.32
CA VAL A 176 9.76 5.09 -9.85
C VAL A 176 9.94 5.59 -8.42
N ALA A 177 9.36 6.74 -8.07
CA ALA A 177 9.35 7.24 -6.70
C ALA A 177 8.60 6.29 -5.74
N LEU A 178 7.43 5.77 -6.13
CA LEU A 178 6.68 4.81 -5.32
C LEU A 178 7.42 3.49 -5.09
N MET A 179 8.21 3.02 -6.06
CA MET A 179 9.06 1.84 -5.88
C MET A 179 10.06 1.99 -4.74
N GLY A 180 10.45 3.22 -4.39
CA GLY A 180 11.31 3.53 -3.25
C GLY A 180 10.71 3.14 -1.91
N ALA A 181 9.39 2.93 -1.81
CA ALA A 181 8.76 2.41 -0.60
C ALA A 181 9.27 1.03 -0.19
N HIS A 182 9.86 0.26 -1.12
CA HIS A 182 10.55 -0.99 -0.81
C HIS A 182 11.86 -0.80 -0.03
N ASP A 183 12.27 0.44 0.28
CA ASP A 183 13.31 0.69 1.28
C ASP A 183 12.83 0.34 2.70
N LEU A 184 11.52 0.43 2.93
CA LEU A 184 10.87 0.22 4.22
C LEU A 184 10.19 -1.17 4.27
N GLY A 185 10.39 -1.87 5.37
CA GLY A 185 9.73 -3.11 5.69
C GLY A 185 10.47 -4.36 5.20
N ARG A 186 9.72 -5.47 5.23
CA ARG A 186 10.24 -6.81 5.00
C ARG A 186 9.35 -7.53 3.98
N HIS A 187 9.95 -8.44 3.22
CA HIS A 187 9.23 -9.34 2.36
C HIS A 187 9.47 -10.78 2.80
N VAL A 188 8.49 -11.61 2.47
CA VAL A 188 8.64 -13.04 2.60
C VAL A 188 9.48 -13.52 1.42
N THR A 189 10.66 -14.05 1.71
CA THR A 189 11.51 -14.60 0.68
C THR A 189 11.11 -16.03 0.34
N LEU A 190 11.31 -16.43 -0.92
CA LEU A 190 11.22 -17.82 -1.34
C LEU A 190 12.56 -18.55 -1.19
N THR A 191 13.64 -17.84 -0.81
CA THR A 191 14.91 -18.48 -0.47
C THR A 191 14.68 -19.41 0.72
N ASP A 192 15.12 -20.67 0.59
CA ASP A 192 14.89 -21.77 1.54
C ASP A 192 13.46 -22.35 1.60
N MET A 193 12.57 -21.93 0.70
CA MET A 193 11.25 -22.54 0.56
C MET A 193 11.37 -24.00 0.05
N PRO A 194 10.54 -24.96 0.54
CA PRO A 194 10.49 -26.31 0.01
C PRO A 194 10.31 -26.33 -1.51
N ARG A 195 11.01 -27.24 -2.22
CA ARG A 195 10.96 -27.31 -3.71
C ARG A 195 9.55 -27.47 -4.26
N ASP A 196 8.67 -28.17 -3.55
CA ASP A 196 7.27 -28.35 -3.97
C ASP A 196 6.50 -27.03 -3.96
N CYS A 197 6.84 -26.14 -3.01
CA CYS A 197 6.28 -24.80 -2.92
C CYS A 197 6.88 -23.82 -3.95
N LEU A 198 8.14 -24.01 -4.36
CA LEU A 198 8.73 -23.28 -5.48
C LEU A 198 8.12 -23.67 -6.85
N ARG A 199 7.68 -24.92 -6.98
CA ARG A 199 7.06 -25.44 -8.21
C ARG A 199 5.59 -25.08 -8.32
N ASN A 200 4.88 -25.00 -7.19
CA ASN A 200 3.47 -24.67 -7.13
C ASN A 200 3.22 -23.78 -5.91
N LEU A 201 3.19 -22.47 -6.13
CA LEU A 201 3.01 -21.46 -5.09
C LEU A 201 1.55 -21.45 -4.59
N THR A 202 1.23 -22.39 -3.71
CA THR A 202 -0.09 -22.45 -3.06
C THR A 202 -0.22 -21.40 -1.94
N ARG A 203 -1.45 -21.13 -1.52
CA ARG A 203 -1.71 -20.26 -0.36
C ARG A 203 -0.95 -20.75 0.87
N THR A 204 -0.95 -22.05 1.16
CA THR A 204 -0.26 -22.65 2.29
C THR A 204 1.26 -22.50 2.19
N CYS A 205 1.83 -22.61 0.99
CA CYS A 205 3.27 -22.41 0.77
C CYS A 205 3.71 -20.99 1.13
N LEU A 206 2.98 -19.99 0.65
CA LEU A 206 3.24 -18.58 0.99
C LEU A 206 3.00 -18.26 2.48
N GLU A 207 2.23 -19.07 3.20
CA GLU A 207 1.86 -18.87 4.63
C GLU A 207 2.97 -19.40 5.53
N ASN A 208 3.62 -20.48 5.09
CA ASN A 208 4.74 -21.14 5.78
C ASN A 208 6.10 -20.76 5.21
N ALA A 209 6.15 -19.75 4.34
CA ALA A 209 7.37 -19.33 3.68
C ALA A 209 8.39 -18.89 4.75
N PRO A 210 9.59 -19.51 4.75
CA PRO A 210 10.53 -19.31 5.83
C PRO A 210 11.19 -17.95 5.64
N VAL A 211 11.15 -17.14 6.71
CA VAL A 211 11.89 -15.90 6.88
C VAL A 211 11.27 -14.67 6.20
N SER A 212 10.88 -13.72 7.05
CA SER A 212 10.66 -12.32 6.68
C SER A 212 12.02 -11.63 6.64
N VAL A 213 12.47 -11.21 5.47
CA VAL A 213 13.77 -10.55 5.27
C VAL A 213 13.55 -9.10 4.84
N PRO A 214 14.43 -8.15 5.25
CA PRO A 214 14.44 -6.81 4.68
C PRO A 214 14.46 -6.87 3.14
N PHE A 215 13.72 -5.97 2.48
CA PHE A 215 13.77 -5.86 1.02
C PHE A 215 15.18 -5.52 0.53
N VAL A 216 15.76 -4.48 1.11
CA VAL A 216 17.03 -3.93 0.64
C VAL A 216 17.98 -3.61 1.80
N THR A 217 17.51 -3.10 2.93
CA THR A 217 18.39 -2.37 3.85
C THR A 217 18.86 -3.22 5.04
N ALA A 218 19.98 -2.80 5.65
CA ALA A 218 20.38 -3.27 6.99
C ALA A 218 19.52 -2.65 8.11
N ASP A 219 18.68 -1.67 7.74
CA ASP A 219 17.80 -0.92 8.63
C ASP A 219 16.40 -0.84 8.00
N PRO A 220 15.61 -1.94 8.07
CA PRO A 220 14.31 -2.06 7.38
C PRO A 220 13.22 -1.14 7.95
N ASP A 221 13.51 -0.39 9.01
CA ASP A 221 12.54 0.44 9.70
C ASP A 221 12.83 1.95 9.51
N THR A 222 13.87 2.29 8.73
CA THR A 222 14.21 3.66 8.33
C THR A 222 14.04 3.82 6.82
N PHE A 223 13.37 4.90 6.42
CA PHE A 223 13.17 5.32 5.03
C PHE A 223 14.37 6.14 4.53
N SER A 224 14.94 5.74 3.41
CA SER A 224 16.12 6.33 2.81
C SER A 224 16.12 6.16 1.28
N ASN A 225 17.29 6.31 0.64
CA ASN A 225 17.47 6.03 -0.79
C ASN A 225 18.28 4.75 -1.07
N LEU A 226 18.42 3.86 -0.08
CA LEU A 226 19.21 2.64 -0.21
C LEU A 226 18.62 1.66 -1.24
N TYR A 227 17.29 1.62 -1.40
CA TYR A 227 16.57 0.91 -2.46
C TYR A 227 17.23 1.15 -3.83
N TYR A 228 17.33 2.41 -4.24
CA TYR A 228 17.90 2.76 -5.54
C TYR A 228 19.40 2.50 -5.61
N LYS A 229 20.15 2.74 -4.53
CA LYS A 229 21.59 2.45 -4.49
C LYS A 229 21.87 0.97 -4.74
N LYS A 230 21.05 0.07 -4.18
CA LYS A 230 21.19 -1.37 -4.41
C LYS A 230 20.79 -1.79 -5.81
N LEU A 231 19.72 -1.22 -6.37
CA LEU A 231 19.35 -1.49 -7.77
C LEU A 231 20.48 -1.13 -8.74
N LEU A 232 21.19 -0.03 -8.50
CA LEU A 232 22.34 0.36 -9.33
C LEU A 232 23.51 -0.63 -9.20
N GLN A 233 23.74 -1.21 -8.02
CA GLN A 233 24.77 -2.24 -7.80
C GLN A 233 24.44 -3.59 -8.46
N TRP A 234 23.18 -3.89 -8.75
CA TRP A 234 22.78 -5.13 -9.42
C TRP A 234 23.05 -5.13 -10.94
N ASN A 235 23.31 -3.95 -11.51
CA ASN A 235 23.65 -3.80 -12.93
C ASN A 235 25.16 -3.86 -13.22
N ASP A 236 26.00 -3.96 -12.18
CA ASP A 236 27.44 -4.24 -12.26
C ASP A 236 27.71 -5.76 -12.11
#